data_AF-A0A9Q0WHF6-F1
#
_entry.id   AF-A0A9Q0WHF6-F1
#
_cell.length_a   1.000
_cell.length_b   1.000
_cell.length_c   1.000
_cell.angle_alpha   90.00
_cell.angle_beta   90.00
_cell.angle_gamma   90.00
#
_symmetry.space_group_name_H-M   'P 1'
#
loop_
_entity.id
_entity.type
_entity.pdbx_description
1 polymer ?
#
loop_
_entity_poly.entity_id
_entity_poly.type
_entity_poly.pdbx_seq_one_letter_code
_entity_poly.pdbx_strand_id
1 'polypeptide(L)'
;MPSSEKHPSRVPMWRGAKAAYTVIAACISPLAIGGFWAYGQRIPKNGGLQSAFYAYRRRDTSQFIMGLVSLLIIVNALSSFQIYAMPMFDELESIFTKRMKRPCQWWLRVVLRAFFGYGVFFLAVAIPSIGSVGGLVGGIALPVTLAYPCFMWLKMRRPRKYSRMWCLNWGLGIIGLILSVSLMAAGVYVIKENDNKFQWFKPK
;
A
#
# COMPACT_ATOMS: atom_id res chain seq x y z
N MET A 1 3.29 10.75 -20.74
CA MET A 1 3.02 12.02 -21.44
C MET A 1 4.35 12.70 -21.70
N PRO A 2 4.79 12.85 -22.97
CA PRO A 2 6.04 13.54 -23.25
C PRO A 2 5.89 15.01 -22.88
N SER A 3 6.79 15.51 -22.04
CA SER A 3 6.83 16.93 -21.68
C SER A 3 7.62 17.65 -22.76
N SER A 4 6.97 18.58 -23.48
CA SER A 4 7.63 19.50 -24.41
C SER A 4 7.68 20.89 -23.79
N GLU A 5 8.69 21.70 -24.09
CA GLU A 5 8.82 23.07 -23.57
C GLU A 5 7.59 23.94 -23.88
N LYS A 6 6.90 23.70 -25.00
CA LYS A 6 5.67 24.42 -25.39
C LYS A 6 4.42 24.01 -24.62
N HIS A 7 4.38 22.80 -24.05
CA HIS A 7 3.21 22.28 -23.32
C HIS A 7 3.65 21.67 -21.99
N PRO A 8 3.73 22.49 -20.92
CA PRO A 8 4.10 21.98 -19.61
C PRO A 8 3.06 20.95 -19.13
N SER A 9 3.51 19.70 -19.00
CA SER A 9 2.72 18.55 -18.55
C SER A 9 2.13 18.69 -17.13
N ARG A 10 2.57 19.71 -16.38
CA ARG A 10 2.13 20.01 -15.01
C ARG A 10 0.63 20.23 -14.88
N VAL A 11 0.00 20.95 -15.82
CA VAL A 11 -1.44 21.28 -15.76
C VAL A 11 -2.33 20.04 -15.96
N PRO A 12 -2.15 19.25 -17.03
CA PRO A 12 -2.92 18.01 -17.21
C PRO A 12 -2.63 16.99 -16.12
N MET A 13 -1.38 16.85 -15.66
CA MET A 13 -1.01 15.94 -14.57
C MET A 13 -1.69 16.33 -13.24
N TRP A 14 -1.77 17.63 -12.93
CA TRP A 14 -2.46 18.12 -11.73
C TRP A 14 -3.97 17.88 -11.79
N ARG A 15 -4.58 18.05 -12.97
CA ARG A 15 -6.01 17.76 -13.16
C ARG A 15 -6.30 16.26 -13.02
N GLY A 16 -5.47 15.42 -13.63
CA GLY A 16 -5.56 13.96 -13.53
C GLY A 16 -5.40 13.48 -12.09
N ALA A 17 -4.39 13.97 -11.37
CA ALA A 17 -4.18 13.64 -9.96
C ALA A 17 -5.38 14.02 -9.10
N LYS A 18 -5.91 15.25 -9.24
CA LYS A 18 -7.10 15.67 -8.50
C LYS A 18 -8.31 14.78 -8.80
N ALA A 19 -8.59 14.50 -10.07
CA ALA A 19 -9.70 13.64 -10.45
C ALA A 19 -9.56 12.23 -9.84
N ALA A 20 -8.38 11.62 -9.91
CA ALA A 20 -8.11 10.31 -9.34
C ALA A 20 -8.34 10.30 -7.81
N TYR A 21 -7.79 11.27 -7.08
CA TYR A 21 -7.98 11.35 -5.63
C TYR A 21 -9.44 11.64 -5.23
N THR A 22 -10.18 12.43 -6.01
CA THR A 22 -11.61 12.63 -5.79
C THR A 22 -12.40 11.33 -5.97
N VAL A 23 -12.10 10.54 -7.00
CA VAL A 23 -12.75 9.23 -7.22
C VAL A 23 -12.41 8.27 -6.08
N ILE A 24 -11.14 8.19 -5.68
CA ILE A 24 -10.71 7.36 -4.55
C ILE A 24 -11.45 7.76 -3.28
N ALA A 25 -11.55 9.05 -2.97
CA ALA A 25 -12.28 9.53 -1.80
C ALA A 25 -13.78 9.21 -1.90
N ALA A 26 -14.39 9.38 -3.07
CA ALA A 26 -15.80 9.07 -3.31
C ALA A 26 -16.13 7.57 -3.19
N CYS A 27 -15.18 6.69 -3.49
CA CYS A 27 -15.37 5.25 -3.35
C CYS A 27 -15.07 4.76 -1.92
N ILE A 28 -13.92 5.15 -1.35
CA ILE A 28 -13.45 4.60 -0.07
C ILE A 28 -14.22 5.17 1.12
N SER A 29 -14.55 6.47 1.11
CA SER A 29 -15.22 7.11 2.24
C SER A 29 -16.60 6.51 2.57
N PRO A 30 -17.54 6.35 1.62
CA PRO A 30 -18.83 5.73 1.93
C PRO A 30 -18.70 4.25 2.30
N LEU A 31 -17.72 3.53 1.72
CA LEU A 31 -17.44 2.15 2.11
C LEU A 31 -16.96 2.05 3.57
N ALA A 32 -16.09 2.95 4.00
CA ALA A 32 -15.60 3.00 5.37
C ALA A 32 -16.72 3.37 6.36
N ILE A 33 -17.52 4.41 6.04
CA ILE A 33 -18.64 4.86 6.88
C ILE A 33 -19.70 3.76 6.98
N GLY A 34 -20.15 3.22 5.85
CA GLY A 34 -21.16 2.15 5.81
C GLY A 34 -20.66 0.85 6.45
N GLY A 35 -19.39 0.51 6.26
CA GLY A 35 -18.76 -0.64 6.91
C GLY A 35 -18.70 -0.49 8.43
N PHE A 36 -18.30 0.68 8.92
CA PHE A 36 -18.29 0.97 10.35
C PHE A 36 -19.71 1.00 10.94
N TRP A 37 -20.70 1.55 10.23
CA TRP A 37 -22.09 1.55 10.68
C TRP A 37 -22.70 0.14 10.74
N ALA A 38 -22.38 -0.72 9.77
CA ALA A 38 -22.91 -2.08 9.69
C ALA A 38 -22.24 -3.06 10.68
N TYR A 39 -20.93 -2.95 10.91
CA TYR A 39 -20.18 -3.91 11.72
C TYR A 39 -19.70 -3.35 13.06
N GLY A 40 -19.56 -2.03 13.20
CA GLY A 40 -19.19 -1.36 14.44
C GLY A 40 -18.06 -2.05 15.20
N GLN A 41 -18.31 -2.39 16.46
CA GLN A 41 -17.36 -3.06 17.36
C GLN A 41 -17.16 -4.55 17.07
N ARG A 42 -17.87 -5.12 16.08
CA ARG A 42 -17.79 -6.54 15.70
C ARG A 42 -16.72 -6.84 14.64
N ILE A 43 -15.92 -5.85 14.25
CA ILE A 43 -14.82 -6.06 13.30
C ILE A 43 -13.68 -6.80 14.01
N PRO A 44 -13.29 -8.01 13.55
CA PRO A 44 -12.21 -8.76 14.17
C PRO A 44 -10.86 -8.03 13.96
N LYS A 45 -10.09 -7.92 15.04
CA LYS A 45 -8.84 -7.13 15.12
C LYS A 45 -7.81 -7.46 14.03
N ASN A 46 -7.83 -8.69 13.49
CA ASN A 46 -6.77 -9.18 12.58
C ASN A 46 -7.24 -9.39 11.12
N GLY A 47 -8.52 -9.17 10.79
CA GLY A 47 -9.08 -9.58 9.49
C GLY A 47 -9.84 -8.49 8.72
N GLY A 48 -9.92 -7.27 9.25
CA GLY A 48 -10.58 -6.14 8.60
C GLY A 48 -12.06 -6.35 8.25
N LEU A 49 -12.59 -5.49 7.38
CA LEU A 49 -14.00 -5.47 7.01
C LEU A 49 -14.46 -6.73 6.25
N GLN A 50 -13.55 -7.36 5.48
CA GLN A 50 -13.86 -8.55 4.69
C GLN A 50 -14.17 -9.75 5.58
N SER A 51 -13.33 -10.03 6.58
CA SER A 51 -13.60 -11.13 7.52
C SER A 51 -14.85 -10.88 8.36
N ALA A 52 -15.15 -9.61 8.71
CA ALA A 52 -16.42 -9.25 9.35
C ALA A 52 -17.62 -9.53 8.43
N PHE A 53 -17.51 -9.20 7.15
CA PHE A 53 -18.55 -9.49 6.16
C PHE A 53 -18.79 -10.99 6.01
N TYR A 54 -17.73 -11.80 5.86
CA TYR A 54 -17.87 -13.26 5.78
C TYR A 54 -18.34 -13.90 7.09
N ALA A 55 -17.93 -13.41 8.25
CA ALA A 55 -18.31 -14.01 9.53
C ALA A 55 -19.78 -13.73 9.88
N TYR A 56 -20.27 -12.51 9.63
CA TYR A 56 -21.59 -12.08 10.06
C TYR A 56 -22.66 -12.17 8.96
N ARG A 57 -22.31 -11.90 7.70
CA ARG A 57 -23.29 -11.90 6.59
C ARG A 57 -23.50 -13.29 5.96
N ARG A 58 -22.73 -14.31 6.37
CA ARG A 58 -22.86 -15.70 5.89
C ARG A 58 -24.20 -16.35 6.25
N ARG A 59 -24.88 -15.89 7.30
CA ARG A 59 -26.20 -16.42 7.70
C ARG A 59 -27.38 -15.82 6.94
N ASP A 60 -27.31 -14.52 6.61
CA ASP A 60 -28.47 -13.77 6.12
C ASP A 60 -28.43 -13.46 4.61
N THR A 61 -27.32 -13.75 3.90
CA THR A 61 -27.16 -13.42 2.48
C THR A 61 -27.00 -14.65 1.60
N SER A 62 -27.63 -14.62 0.42
CA SER A 62 -27.58 -15.68 -0.59
C SER A 62 -26.13 -16.03 -0.97
N GLN A 63 -25.84 -17.33 -1.07
CA GLN A 63 -24.54 -17.90 -1.44
C GLN A 63 -23.99 -17.29 -2.75
N PHE A 64 -24.88 -16.90 -3.68
CA PHE A 64 -24.51 -16.28 -4.95
C PHE A 64 -23.81 -14.93 -4.77
N ILE A 65 -24.31 -14.08 -3.87
CA ILE A 65 -23.73 -12.74 -3.64
C ILE A 65 -22.35 -12.86 -2.99
N MET A 66 -22.18 -13.81 -2.05
CA MET A 66 -20.87 -14.08 -1.45
C MET A 66 -19.86 -14.54 -2.51
N GLY A 67 -20.24 -15.49 -3.37
CA GLY A 67 -19.38 -15.98 -4.45
C GLY A 67 -18.99 -14.88 -5.43
N LEU A 68 -19.93 -14.00 -5.80
CA LEU A 68 -19.68 -12.87 -6.69
C LEU A 68 -18.68 -11.88 -6.07
N VAL A 69 -18.83 -11.55 -4.78
CA VAL A 69 -17.88 -10.69 -4.06
C VAL A 69 -16.50 -11.34 -3.97
N SER A 70 -16.41 -12.65 -3.68
CA SER A 70 -15.12 -13.37 -3.69
C SER A 70 -14.44 -13.25 -5.06
N LEU A 71 -15.19 -13.51 -6.13
CA LEU A 71 -14.68 -13.51 -7.50
C LEU A 71 -14.17 -12.13 -7.89
N LEU A 72 -14.94 -11.07 -7.61
CA LEU A 72 -14.51 -9.69 -7.88
C LEU A 72 -13.23 -9.33 -7.14
N ILE A 73 -13.09 -9.74 -5.88
CA ILE A 73 -11.86 -9.50 -5.09
C ILE A 73 -10.68 -10.24 -5.71
N ILE A 74 -10.86 -11.51 -6.12
CA ILE A 74 -9.80 -12.31 -6.76
C ILE A 74 -9.37 -11.67 -8.07
N VAL A 75 -10.32 -11.28 -8.93
CA VAL A 75 -10.01 -10.62 -10.21
C VAL A 75 -9.27 -9.30 -9.98
N ASN A 76 -9.73 -8.48 -9.03
CA ASN A 76 -9.07 -7.23 -8.67
C ASN A 76 -7.65 -7.46 -8.11
N ALA A 77 -7.45 -8.51 -7.30
CA ALA A 77 -6.14 -8.85 -6.76
C ALA A 77 -5.17 -9.31 -7.86
N LEU A 78 -5.63 -10.16 -8.79
CA LEU A 78 -4.84 -10.65 -9.92
C LEU A 78 -4.42 -9.52 -10.86
N SER A 79 -5.35 -8.61 -11.20
CA SER A 79 -5.04 -7.46 -12.06
C SER A 79 -4.12 -6.44 -11.37
N SER A 80 -4.37 -6.14 -10.10
CA SER A 80 -3.54 -5.21 -9.32
C SER A 80 -2.12 -5.74 -9.13
N PHE A 81 -1.96 -7.04 -8.88
CA PHE A 81 -0.64 -7.65 -8.73
C PHE A 81 0.24 -7.42 -9.97
N GLN A 82 -0.32 -7.56 -11.17
CA GLN A 82 0.42 -7.34 -12.41
C GLN A 82 0.89 -5.89 -12.55
N ILE A 83 0.00 -4.92 -12.25
CA ILE A 83 0.32 -3.49 -12.33
C ILE A 83 1.42 -3.12 -11.34
N TYR A 84 1.37 -3.63 -10.11
CA TYR A 84 2.38 -3.33 -9.08
C TYR A 84 3.68 -4.12 -9.24
N ALA A 85 3.63 -5.32 -9.81
CA ALA A 85 4.82 -6.15 -10.04
C ALA A 85 5.69 -5.62 -11.18
N MET A 86 5.10 -4.95 -12.18
CA MET A 86 5.85 -4.47 -13.35
C MET A 86 6.98 -3.48 -13.00
N PRO A 87 6.76 -2.42 -12.19
CA PRO A 87 7.85 -1.55 -11.73
C PRO A 87 8.93 -2.28 -10.93
N MET A 88 8.55 -3.30 -10.17
CA MET A 88 9.51 -4.11 -9.40
C MET A 88 10.38 -4.97 -10.32
N PHE A 89 9.80 -5.56 -11.37
CA PHE A 89 10.58 -6.31 -12.35
C PHE A 89 11.54 -5.40 -13.13
N ASP A 90 11.11 -4.19 -13.48
CA ASP A 90 11.96 -3.23 -14.17
C ASP A 90 13.14 -2.78 -13.30
N GLU A 91 12.93 -2.55 -12.00
CA GLU A 91 14.01 -2.18 -11.08
C GLU A 91 14.99 -3.34 -10.83
N LEU A 92 14.47 -4.57 -10.68
CA LEU A 92 15.32 -5.77 -10.55
C LEU A 92 16.20 -5.98 -11.79
N GLU A 93 15.63 -5.80 -12.99
CA GLU A 93 16.35 -5.87 -14.26
C GLU A 93 17.40 -4.75 -14.39
N SER A 94 17.07 -3.54 -13.95
CA SER A 94 18.00 -2.40 -13.88
C SER A 94 19.18 -2.66 -12.94
N ILE A 95 18.93 -3.18 -11.73
CA ILE A 95 19.97 -3.53 -10.76
C ILE A 95 20.88 -4.63 -11.33
N PHE A 96 20.30 -5.66 -11.95
CA PHE A 96 21.06 -6.74 -12.56
C PHE A 96 21.96 -6.23 -13.69
N THR A 97 21.39 -5.41 -14.60
CA THR A 97 22.13 -4.83 -15.74
C THR A 97 23.26 -3.92 -15.26
N LYS A 98 23.03 -3.11 -14.22
CA LYS A 98 24.08 -2.26 -13.62
C LYS A 98 25.21 -3.08 -13.01
N ARG A 99 24.89 -4.18 -12.33
CA ARG A 99 25.88 -5.01 -11.60
C ARG A 99 26.66 -5.94 -12.53
N MET A 100 25.97 -6.59 -13.46
CA MET A 100 26.56 -7.61 -14.34
C MET A 100 27.01 -7.06 -15.70
N LYS A 101 26.72 -5.77 -16.01
CA LYS A 101 27.05 -5.06 -17.26
C LYS A 101 26.67 -5.82 -18.54
N ARG A 102 25.70 -6.72 -18.46
CA ARG A 102 25.21 -7.55 -19.57
C ARG A 102 23.71 -7.34 -19.73
N PRO A 103 23.18 -7.42 -20.97
CA PRO A 103 21.75 -7.36 -21.18
C PRO A 103 21.06 -8.55 -20.48
N CYS A 104 19.91 -8.29 -19.86
CA CYS A 104 19.10 -9.35 -19.26
C CYS A 104 18.60 -10.30 -20.35
N GLN A 105 19.07 -11.55 -20.28
CA GLN A 105 18.62 -12.61 -21.19
C GLN A 105 17.19 -13.03 -20.86
N TRP A 106 16.43 -13.49 -21.86
CA TRP A 106 15.01 -13.85 -21.70
C TRP A 106 14.79 -14.92 -20.62
N TRP A 107 15.64 -15.94 -20.55
CA TRP A 107 15.61 -16.97 -19.49
C TRP A 107 15.80 -16.38 -18.10
N LEU A 108 16.74 -15.45 -17.93
CA LEU A 108 16.98 -14.79 -16.66
C LEU A 108 15.77 -13.97 -16.21
N ARG A 109 15.07 -13.32 -17.15
CA ARG A 109 13.83 -12.60 -16.87
C ARG A 109 12.72 -13.54 -16.36
N VAL A 110 12.60 -14.73 -16.94
CA VAL A 110 11.65 -15.76 -16.48
C VAL A 110 12.01 -16.23 -15.07
N VAL A 111 13.28 -16.52 -14.81
CA VAL A 111 13.76 -16.94 -13.48
C VAL A 111 13.52 -15.86 -12.43
N LEU A 112 13.84 -14.59 -12.72
CA LEU A 112 13.61 -13.47 -11.80
C LEU A 112 12.12 -13.31 -11.45
N ARG A 113 11.24 -13.43 -12.45
CA ARG A 113 9.78 -13.36 -12.22
C ARG A 113 9.27 -14.52 -11.38
N ALA A 114 9.72 -15.75 -11.69
CA ALA A 114 9.34 -16.94 -10.93
C ALA A 114 9.84 -16.87 -9.47
N PHE A 115 11.10 -16.45 -9.27
CA PHE A 115 11.70 -16.29 -7.94
C PHE A 115 10.96 -15.23 -7.11
N PHE A 116 10.65 -14.08 -7.70
CA PHE A 116 9.88 -13.03 -7.00
C PHE A 116 8.46 -13.51 -6.64
N GLY A 117 7.75 -14.12 -7.59
CA GLY A 117 6.41 -14.66 -7.34
C GLY A 117 6.41 -15.72 -6.23
N TYR A 118 7.39 -16.63 -6.26
CA TYR A 118 7.57 -17.63 -5.23
C TYR A 118 7.92 -17.00 -3.87
N GLY A 119 8.78 -15.99 -3.83
CA GLY A 119 9.12 -15.26 -2.61
C GLY A 119 7.90 -14.60 -1.96
N VAL A 120 7.05 -13.94 -2.77
CA VAL A 120 5.79 -13.35 -2.29
C VAL A 120 4.82 -14.43 -1.78
N PHE A 121 4.70 -15.55 -2.48
CA PHE A 121 3.87 -16.68 -2.05
C PHE A 121 4.36 -17.27 -0.72
N PHE A 122 5.67 -17.48 -0.59
CA PHE A 122 6.28 -17.98 0.64
C PHE A 122 6.04 -17.03 1.82
N LEU A 123 6.23 -15.73 1.61
CA LEU A 123 5.93 -14.70 2.62
C LEU A 123 4.44 -14.71 3.02
N ALA A 124 3.53 -14.89 2.06
CA ALA A 124 2.10 -14.94 2.32
C ALA A 124 1.70 -16.17 3.17
N VAL A 125 2.37 -17.32 2.98
CA VAL A 125 2.14 -18.53 3.77
C VAL A 125 2.83 -18.45 5.13
N ALA A 126 4.05 -17.91 5.19
CA ALA A 126 4.86 -17.85 6.41
C ALA A 126 4.36 -16.80 7.42
N ILE A 127 3.70 -15.73 6.97
CA ILE A 127 3.22 -14.65 7.83
C ILE A 127 1.69 -14.73 7.94
N PRO A 128 1.14 -15.39 8.99
CA PRO A 128 -0.31 -15.52 9.17
C PRO A 128 -1.03 -14.19 9.47
N SER A 129 -0.29 -13.11 9.78
CA SER A 129 -0.85 -11.78 10.07
C SER A 129 -0.30 -10.68 9.14
N ILE A 130 -0.60 -10.80 7.84
CA ILE A 130 -0.25 -9.78 6.82
C ILE A 130 -0.82 -8.41 7.20
N GLY A 131 -2.00 -8.35 7.82
CA GLY A 131 -2.62 -7.08 8.26
C GLY A 131 -1.76 -6.31 9.27
N SER A 132 -1.11 -7.02 10.20
CA SER A 132 -0.21 -6.41 11.19
C SER A 132 1.09 -5.91 10.57
N VAL A 133 1.65 -6.67 9.63
CA VAL A 133 2.87 -6.28 8.88
C VAL A 133 2.57 -5.12 7.93
N GLY A 134 1.36 -5.03 7.37
CA GLY A 134 0.94 -3.92 6.51
C GLY A 134 1.02 -2.56 7.21
N GLY A 135 0.68 -2.50 8.50
CA GLY A 135 0.83 -1.28 9.31
C GLY A 135 2.30 -0.83 9.46
N LEU A 136 3.21 -1.78 9.64
CA LEU A 136 4.66 -1.51 9.72
C LEU A 136 5.23 -1.05 8.38
N VAL A 137 4.92 -1.78 7.30
CA VAL A 137 5.40 -1.43 5.95
C VAL A 137 4.86 -0.06 5.54
N GLY A 138 3.59 0.22 5.85
CA GLY A 138 3.00 1.55 5.68
C GLY A 138 3.77 2.61 6.50
N GLY A 139 4.05 2.34 7.77
CA GLY A 139 4.85 3.19 8.63
C GLY A 139 6.21 3.56 8.05
N ILE A 140 6.94 2.59 7.46
CA ILE A 140 8.25 2.81 6.83
C ILE A 140 8.14 3.61 5.53
N ALA A 141 7.05 3.46 4.78
CA ALA A 141 6.84 4.16 3.52
C ALA A 141 6.40 5.63 3.70
N LEU A 142 5.73 5.97 4.81
CA LEU A 142 5.17 7.30 5.05
C LEU A 142 6.18 8.47 5.06
N PRO A 143 7.41 8.33 5.60
CA PRO A 143 8.42 9.37 5.48
C PRO A 143 8.78 9.66 4.02
N VAL A 144 8.80 8.64 3.18
CA VAL A 144 9.13 8.78 1.76
C VAL A 144 7.99 9.44 0.99
N THR A 145 6.73 9.16 1.33
CA THR A 145 5.57 9.70 0.60
C THR A 145 5.13 11.06 1.09
N LEU A 146 5.27 11.36 2.39
CA LEU A 146 4.78 12.61 3.00
C LEU A 146 5.92 13.57 3.37
N ALA A 147 6.94 13.09 4.09
CA ALA A 147 7.98 13.98 4.62
C ALA A 147 9.01 14.39 3.55
N TYR A 148 9.44 13.43 2.73
CA TYR A 148 10.46 13.65 1.69
C TYR A 148 10.09 14.75 0.68
N PRO A 149 8.89 14.76 0.04
CA PRO A 149 8.55 15.83 -0.89
C PRO A 149 8.46 17.21 -0.21
N CYS A 150 7.99 17.27 1.04
CA CYS A 150 7.93 18.52 1.82
C CYS A 150 9.33 19.10 2.07
N PHE A 151 10.28 18.29 2.53
CA PHE A 151 11.66 18.73 2.75
C PHE A 151 12.41 19.01 1.45
N MET A 152 12.19 18.21 0.41
CA MET A 152 12.78 18.42 -0.92
C MET A 152 12.33 19.75 -1.52
N TRP A 153 11.03 20.07 -1.45
CA TRP A 153 10.50 21.35 -1.92
C TRP A 153 11.12 22.53 -1.17
N LEU A 154 11.27 22.40 0.15
CA LEU A 154 11.87 23.44 0.99
C LEU A 154 13.33 23.72 0.62
N LYS A 155 14.11 22.66 0.36
CA LYS A 155 15.52 22.75 -0.06
C LYS A 155 15.66 23.36 -1.46
N MET A 156 14.79 22.99 -2.39
CA MET A 156 14.86 23.43 -3.79
C MET A 156 14.37 24.87 -3.99
N ARG A 157 13.25 25.27 -3.35
CA ARG A 157 12.64 26.59 -3.56
C ARG A 157 13.16 27.68 -2.61
N ARG A 158 13.82 27.32 -1.50
CA ARG A 158 14.30 28.24 -0.45
C ARG A 158 13.34 29.41 -0.18
N PRO A 159 12.08 29.14 0.21
CA PRO A 159 11.11 30.20 0.50
C PRO A 159 11.59 31.06 1.68
N ARG A 160 11.13 32.32 1.74
CA ARG A 160 11.42 33.22 2.88
C ARG A 160 11.09 32.52 4.20
N LYS A 161 12.01 32.56 5.16
CA LYS A 161 11.82 32.02 6.51
C LYS A 161 10.54 32.64 7.10
N TYR A 162 9.71 31.82 7.75
CA TYR A 162 8.39 32.19 8.29
C TYR A 162 7.29 32.55 7.28
N SER A 163 7.48 32.32 5.98
CA SER A 163 6.35 32.40 5.03
C SER A 163 5.29 31.31 5.32
N ARG A 164 4.01 31.59 5.04
CA ARG A 164 2.91 30.62 5.21
C ARG A 164 3.21 29.27 4.54
N MET A 165 3.79 29.29 3.34
CA MET A 165 4.17 28.06 2.63
C MET A 165 5.37 27.33 3.26
N TRP A 166 6.26 28.05 3.94
CA TRP A 166 7.37 27.45 4.68
C TRP A 166 6.85 26.74 5.93
N CYS A 167 5.97 27.39 6.70
CA CYS A 167 5.35 26.81 7.89
C CYS A 167 4.49 25.59 7.55
N LEU A 168 3.69 25.66 6.48
CA LEU A 168 2.85 24.53 6.04
C LEU A 168 3.69 23.30 5.66
N ASN A 169 4.75 23.48 4.86
CA ASN A 169 5.59 22.35 4.46
C ASN A 169 6.40 21.76 5.62
N TRP A 170 6.87 22.60 6.55
CA TRP A 170 7.50 22.12 7.78
C TRP A 170 6.52 21.34 8.67
N GLY A 171 5.32 21.89 8.89
CA GLY A 171 4.28 21.24 9.68
C GLY A 171 3.87 19.89 9.09
N LEU A 172 3.58 19.84 7.79
CA LEU A 172 3.24 18.60 7.09
C LEU A 172 4.38 17.57 7.15
N GLY A 173 5.63 18.01 7.01
CA GLY A 173 6.80 17.13 7.13
C GLY A 173 6.94 16.52 8.52
N ILE A 174 6.83 17.33 9.58
CA ILE A 174 6.89 16.86 10.98
C ILE A 174 5.72 15.92 11.28
N ILE A 175 4.50 16.29 10.89
CA ILE A 175 3.30 15.45 11.10
C ILE A 175 3.47 14.09 10.41
N GLY A 176 3.97 14.09 9.17
CA GLY A 176 4.25 12.85 8.44
C GLY A 176 5.26 11.93 9.15
N LEU A 177 6.31 12.52 9.75
CA LEU A 177 7.29 11.76 10.54
C LEU A 177 6.69 11.22 11.85
N ILE A 178 5.90 12.02 12.56
CA ILE A 178 5.22 11.58 13.79
C ILE A 178 4.26 10.43 13.49
N LEU A 179 3.48 10.54 12.41
CA LEU A 179 2.56 9.47 11.98
C LEU A 179 3.30 8.19 11.62
N SER A 180 4.44 8.30 10.94
CA SER A 180 5.30 7.15 10.63
C SER A 180 5.78 6.43 11.90
N VAL A 181 6.31 7.18 12.87
CA VAL A 181 6.79 6.61 14.14
C VAL A 181 5.64 5.95 14.92
N SER A 182 4.48 6.60 14.99
CA SER A 182 3.29 6.04 15.66
C SER A 182 2.82 4.74 15.01
N LEU A 183 2.82 4.65 13.67
CA LEU A 183 2.42 3.44 12.96
C LEU A 183 3.46 2.32 13.12
N MET A 184 4.75 2.65 13.14
CA MET A 184 5.80 1.68 13.43
C MET A 184 5.66 1.14 14.85
N ALA A 185 5.44 2.01 15.85
CA ALA A 185 5.22 1.60 17.23
C ALA A 185 3.98 0.72 17.39
N ALA A 186 2.87 1.09 16.76
CA ALA A 186 1.63 0.31 16.76
C ALA A 186 1.83 -1.07 16.11
N GLY A 187 2.54 -1.13 14.98
CA GLY A 187 2.83 -2.39 14.30
C GLY A 187 3.72 -3.31 15.14
N VAL A 188 4.75 -2.77 15.81
CA VAL A 188 5.61 -3.55 16.71
C VAL A 188 4.82 -4.08 17.91
N TYR A 189 3.94 -3.26 18.48
CA TYR A 189 3.07 -3.67 19.58
C TYR A 189 2.16 -4.85 19.19
N VAL A 190 1.53 -4.76 18.01
CA VAL A 190 0.65 -5.83 17.50
C VAL A 190 1.43 -7.12 17.20
N ILE A 191 2.67 -7.03 16.69
CA ILE A 191 3.51 -8.21 16.51
C ILE A 191 3.83 -8.85 17.87
N LYS A 192 4.23 -8.05 18.87
CA LYS A 192 4.55 -8.54 20.21
C LYS A 192 3.36 -9.22 20.89
N GLU A 193 2.15 -8.67 20.73
CA GLU A 193 0.93 -9.28 21.27
C GLU A 193 0.57 -10.60 20.56
N ASN A 194 0.85 -10.70 19.26
CA ASN A 194 0.66 -11.93 18.51
C ASN A 194 1.77 -12.97 18.76
N ASP A 195 2.97 -12.56 19.20
CA ASP A 195 4.12 -13.44 19.50
C ASP A 195 3.78 -14.48 20.58
N ASN A 196 2.94 -14.12 21.56
CA ASN A 196 2.39 -15.07 22.54
C ASN A 196 1.49 -16.17 21.93
N LYS A 197 1.09 -16.04 20.65
CA LYS A 197 0.30 -17.03 19.89
C LYS A 197 1.09 -17.65 18.73
N PHE A 198 2.32 -17.23 18.44
CA PHE A 198 3.19 -17.84 17.44
C PHE A 198 3.81 -19.15 17.97
N GLN A 199 2.97 -20.14 18.29
CA GLN A 199 3.41 -21.54 18.26
C GLN A 199 3.49 -21.95 16.80
N TRP A 200 4.66 -21.72 16.19
CA TRP A 200 4.95 -21.85 14.76
C TRP A 200 4.54 -23.19 14.11
N PHE A 201 4.24 -24.23 14.89
CA PHE A 201 3.72 -25.51 14.42
C PHE A 201 2.82 -26.16 15.46
N LYS A 202 1.50 -25.97 15.34
CA LYS A 202 0.52 -26.94 15.83
C LYS A 202 -0.52 -27.21 14.74
N PRO A 203 -0.40 -28.32 13.99
CA PRO A 203 -1.52 -28.79 13.20
C PRO A 203 -2.66 -29.17 14.16
N LYS A 204 -3.87 -28.74 13.84
CA LYS A 204 -5.09 -29.42 14.30
C LYS A 204 -5.51 -30.41 13.24
#